data_AF-A0A3A8LY60-F1
#
_entry.id   AF-A0A3A8LY60-F1
#
_cell.length_a   1.000
_cell.length_b   1.000
_cell.length_c   1.000
_cell.angle_alpha   90.00
_cell.angle_beta   90.00
_cell.angle_gamma   90.00
#
_symmetry.space_group_name_H-M   'P 1'
#
loop_
_entity.id
_entity.type
_entity.pdbx_description
1 polymer ?
#
loop_
_entity_poly.entity_id
_entity_poly.type
_entity_poly.pdbx_seq_one_letter_code
_entity_poly.pdbx_strand_id
1 'polypeptide(L)'
;MNPFRLRMGPGTALAALLATGCGQPPPSPPAQAPLATQRQHNSTYVPMFCAYSPGALAECAPSPASPQVVYDRVANRLASTCGSDLACRYQVIKLWSVGPGEDSSAGDLTAWMDSQQQVTNFLKNNNKSADALLESLKIHAGESRNYVKDQGRILAAVTERVKTMLGAAEAKVKQEAGAYGDPVVLEEADVKAGMEHLEETVARARATLDTLAPQVVTLANRFSAYRATEAATTAKLHALASQGSAADLQGLVTVQLDAVDLAHQESAESSAIAMEAVRLRVLLAELQEDYVEQLAPHKDFIARRGLRMGDLVDGELEMLGGIEGYAGSRLRKVLTGVDTLLEGMKQRRDALIGLEANAATRQALADAAFLTASQRFLDDVTSRSTKLWQVAPRSTVLKLSLLAEKFDQMDAYLQFEPACAPPQAGQRSWREAGCVAMRRDFSRVRSWMTSTLPGTLRINVAMMRQAGTVPAALLTDVEAKLATGQLKTAAMVHDAALRVSDGL
;
A
#
# COMPACT_ATOMS: atom_id res chain seq x y z
N MET A 1 10.13 55.99 -17.21
CA MET A 1 11.08 56.90 -16.55
C MET A 1 11.83 56.11 -15.49
N ASN A 2 13.12 55.89 -15.72
CA ASN A 2 14.10 55.40 -14.73
C ASN A 2 14.47 56.56 -13.79
N PRO A 3 14.98 56.36 -12.54
CA PRO A 3 16.19 55.53 -12.33
C PRO A 3 16.35 54.84 -10.96
N PHE A 4 17.02 53.68 -10.95
CA PHE A 4 18.00 53.34 -9.91
C PHE A 4 19.20 52.64 -10.55
N ARG A 5 20.38 53.25 -10.40
CA ARG A 5 21.70 52.73 -10.81
C ARG A 5 22.54 52.50 -9.54
N LEU A 6 23.00 51.25 -9.39
CA LEU A 6 24.34 50.79 -9.01
C LEU A 6 25.22 51.60 -8.04
N ARG A 7 25.73 50.92 -6.99
CA ARG A 7 27.18 50.86 -6.69
C ARG A 7 27.56 49.65 -5.80
N MET A 8 28.66 48.99 -6.18
CA MET A 8 29.38 47.93 -5.47
C MET A 8 30.20 48.47 -4.27
N GLY A 9 30.59 47.58 -3.35
CA GLY A 9 31.31 47.83 -2.07
C GLY A 9 32.75 48.37 -2.17
N PRO A 10 33.45 48.57 -1.04
CA PRO A 10 34.26 47.49 -0.42
C PRO A 10 34.47 47.54 1.13
N GLY A 11 34.99 46.43 1.69
CA GLY A 11 36.16 46.39 2.60
C GLY A 11 36.13 46.98 4.03
N THR A 12 36.18 46.08 5.03
CA THR A 12 37.09 46.03 6.21
C THR A 12 37.38 47.25 7.11
N ALA A 13 37.20 46.98 8.43
CA ALA A 13 38.02 47.35 9.60
C ALA A 13 37.93 48.76 10.23
N LEU A 14 37.60 48.82 11.53
CA LEU A 14 38.28 49.52 12.66
C LEU A 14 37.33 49.45 13.89
N ALA A 15 37.58 48.63 14.90
CA ALA A 15 38.57 48.77 15.99
C ALA A 15 38.20 49.84 17.04
N ALA A 16 37.93 49.34 18.25
CA ALA A 16 38.37 49.81 19.57
C ALA A 16 38.23 51.30 19.95
N LEU A 17 37.54 51.53 21.07
CA LEU A 17 37.83 52.45 22.20
C LEU A 17 36.58 52.39 23.10
N LEU A 18 36.60 51.92 24.34
CA LEU A 18 37.27 52.53 25.48
C LEU A 18 37.51 51.47 26.56
N ALA A 19 38.78 51.21 26.85
CA ALA A 19 39.22 50.62 28.10
C ALA A 19 39.96 51.70 28.90
N THR A 20 39.41 52.07 30.05
CA THR A 20 40.16 52.60 31.19
C THR A 20 39.43 52.17 32.46
N GLY A 21 40.12 51.50 33.38
CA GLY A 21 39.65 51.31 34.76
C GLY A 21 39.58 49.86 35.26
N CYS A 22 40.74 49.33 35.64
CA CYS A 22 41.03 48.35 36.70
C CYS A 22 39.92 47.37 37.15
N GLY A 23 40.04 46.11 36.74
CA GLY A 23 39.38 44.94 37.34
C GLY A 23 40.05 43.67 36.84
N GLN A 24 40.27 42.69 37.72
CA GLN A 24 41.06 41.47 37.49
C GLN A 24 40.79 40.75 36.15
N PRO A 25 41.78 40.07 35.55
CA PRO A 25 41.54 39.24 34.38
C PRO A 25 40.51 38.15 34.72
N PRO A 26 39.44 37.97 33.93
CA PRO A 26 38.53 36.85 34.10
C PRO A 26 39.30 35.53 33.95
N PRO A 27 38.91 34.47 34.68
CA PRO A 27 39.55 33.17 34.55
C PRO A 27 39.48 32.73 33.09
N SER A 28 40.62 32.29 32.56
CA SER A 28 40.73 31.73 31.22
C SER A 28 39.56 30.76 30.98
N PRO A 29 38.82 30.87 29.86
CA PRO A 29 37.80 29.90 29.54
C PRO A 29 38.42 28.51 29.58
N PRO A 30 37.73 27.49 30.16
CA PRO A 30 38.25 26.13 30.16
C PRO A 30 38.59 25.79 28.71
N ALA A 31 39.83 25.30 28.50
CA ALA A 31 40.31 24.87 27.20
C ALA A 31 39.21 24.03 26.56
N GLN A 32 38.60 24.57 25.50
CA GLN A 32 37.65 23.81 24.70
C GLN A 32 38.42 22.58 24.26
N ALA A 33 37.99 21.41 24.73
CA ALA A 33 38.50 20.16 24.21
C ALA A 33 38.42 20.27 22.68
N PRO A 34 39.52 20.03 21.95
CA PRO A 34 39.49 20.13 20.51
C PRO A 34 38.31 19.28 20.04
N LEU A 35 37.41 19.91 19.26
CA LEU A 35 36.33 19.23 18.56
C LEU A 35 36.95 17.97 17.96
N ALA A 36 36.55 16.80 18.47
CA ALA A 36 36.97 15.55 17.90
C ALA A 36 36.62 15.64 16.43
N THR A 37 37.64 15.74 15.59
CA THR A 37 37.52 15.77 14.14
C THR A 37 36.62 14.59 13.81
N GLN A 38 35.43 14.85 13.27
CA GLN A 38 34.60 13.82 12.68
C GLN A 38 35.54 13.04 11.76
N ARG A 39 35.88 11.81 12.14
CA ARG A 39 36.65 10.94 11.26
C ARG A 39 35.73 10.71 10.06
N GLN A 40 35.92 11.50 9.01
CA GLN A 40 35.45 11.13 7.68
C GLN A 40 36.18 9.84 7.36
N HIS A 41 35.53 8.72 7.65
CA HIS A 41 36.03 7.43 7.22
C HIS A 41 35.85 7.43 5.70
N ASN A 42 36.94 7.54 4.94
CA ASN A 42 36.95 7.29 3.49
C ASN A 42 36.79 5.78 3.26
N SER A 43 35.62 5.24 3.59
CA SER A 43 35.22 3.88 3.26
C SER A 43 34.58 3.92 1.87
N THR A 44 35.32 3.55 0.83
CA THR A 44 34.74 3.35 -0.50
C THR A 44 33.87 2.09 -0.46
N TYR A 45 32.55 2.23 -0.56
CA TYR A 45 31.66 1.08 -0.61
C TYR A 45 31.97 0.22 -1.84
N VAL A 46 32.21 -1.07 -1.59
CA VAL A 46 32.40 -2.08 -2.64
C VAL A 46 31.15 -2.95 -2.66
N PRO A 47 30.35 -2.94 -3.75
CA PRO A 47 29.16 -3.76 -3.84
C PRO A 47 29.46 -5.23 -3.58
N MET A 48 28.64 -5.87 -2.74
CA MET A 48 28.73 -7.29 -2.44
C MET A 48 27.41 -7.96 -2.77
N PHE A 49 27.44 -8.88 -3.73
CA PHE A 49 26.28 -9.67 -4.11
C PHE A 49 26.24 -10.93 -3.26
N CYS A 50 25.07 -11.28 -2.75
CA CYS A 50 24.86 -12.48 -1.96
C CYS A 50 23.68 -13.28 -2.48
N ALA A 51 23.79 -14.61 -2.47
CA ALA A 51 22.73 -15.54 -2.87
C ALA A 51 22.50 -16.60 -1.79
N TYR A 52 21.24 -17.01 -1.62
CA TYR A 52 20.86 -18.00 -0.61
C TYR A 52 19.64 -18.82 -1.08
N SER A 53 19.62 -20.10 -0.73
CA SER A 53 18.44 -20.98 -0.83
C SER A 53 18.34 -21.79 0.46
N PRO A 54 17.13 -22.18 0.91
CA PRO A 54 17.02 -23.20 1.95
C PRO A 54 17.85 -24.44 1.56
N GLY A 55 18.60 -25.02 2.50
CA GLY A 55 19.50 -26.15 2.19
C GLY A 55 20.84 -25.80 1.53
N ALA A 56 21.13 -24.53 1.23
CA ALA A 56 22.46 -24.06 0.81
C ALA A 56 22.98 -22.95 1.74
N LEU A 57 24.29 -22.93 2.00
CA LEU A 57 24.92 -21.78 2.67
C LEU A 57 24.84 -20.54 1.79
N ALA A 58 24.69 -19.37 2.42
CA ALA A 58 24.73 -18.10 1.71
C ALA A 58 26.11 -17.90 1.08
N GLU A 59 26.14 -17.55 -0.21
CA GLU A 59 27.35 -17.29 -0.97
C GLU A 59 27.41 -15.81 -1.30
N CYS A 60 28.49 -15.14 -0.93
CA CYS A 60 28.70 -13.72 -1.18
C CYS A 60 29.98 -13.48 -1.97
N ALA A 61 29.96 -12.51 -2.89
CA ALA A 61 31.13 -12.10 -3.66
C ALA A 61 31.15 -10.58 -3.83
N PRO A 62 32.29 -9.91 -3.57
CA PRO A 62 32.46 -8.50 -3.84
C PRO A 62 32.65 -8.24 -5.35
N SER A 63 32.32 -7.02 -5.78
CA SER A 63 32.66 -6.47 -7.10
C SER A 63 34.16 -6.69 -7.40
N PRO A 64 34.56 -7.08 -8.63
CA PRO A 64 33.82 -7.01 -9.90
C PRO A 64 32.94 -8.23 -10.23
N ALA A 65 32.65 -9.11 -9.27
CA ALA A 65 31.73 -10.22 -9.50
C ALA A 65 30.33 -9.71 -9.87
N SER A 66 29.66 -10.34 -10.84
CA SER A 66 28.27 -10.03 -11.19
C SER A 66 27.28 -10.84 -10.32
N PRO A 67 26.00 -10.42 -10.24
CA PRO A 67 24.97 -11.18 -9.52
C PRO A 67 24.86 -12.65 -10.00
N GLN A 68 25.20 -12.90 -11.25
CA GLN A 68 25.22 -14.25 -11.84
C GLN A 68 26.19 -15.19 -11.14
N VAL A 69 27.38 -14.71 -10.75
CA VAL A 69 28.44 -15.56 -10.18
C VAL A 69 27.99 -16.24 -8.89
N VAL A 70 27.37 -15.48 -7.98
CA VAL A 70 26.88 -16.01 -6.71
C VAL A 70 25.62 -16.86 -6.89
N TYR A 71 24.76 -16.48 -7.84
CA TYR A 71 23.57 -17.26 -8.18
C TYR A 71 23.95 -18.65 -8.70
N ASP A 72 24.88 -18.73 -9.65
CA ASP A 72 25.32 -19.98 -10.27
C ASP A 72 26.04 -20.89 -9.25
N ARG A 73 26.79 -20.33 -8.30
CA ARG A 73 27.38 -21.12 -7.20
C ARG A 73 26.32 -21.81 -6.34
N VAL A 74 25.28 -21.09 -5.95
CA VAL A 74 24.17 -21.66 -5.15
C VAL A 74 23.39 -22.68 -5.98
N ALA A 75 23.08 -22.37 -7.24
CA ALA A 75 22.38 -23.28 -8.15
C ALA A 75 23.16 -24.58 -8.39
N ASN A 76 24.48 -24.49 -8.62
CA ASN A 76 25.34 -25.66 -8.80
C ASN A 76 25.43 -26.51 -7.53
N ARG A 77 25.45 -25.88 -6.35
CA ARG A 77 25.43 -26.59 -5.07
C ARG A 77 24.10 -27.30 -4.82
N LEU A 78 22.96 -26.68 -5.16
CA LEU A 78 21.66 -27.35 -5.13
C LEU A 78 21.66 -28.53 -6.11
N ALA A 79 22.19 -28.34 -7.32
CA ALA A 79 22.25 -29.40 -8.32
C ALA A 79 23.11 -30.60 -7.89
N SER A 80 24.19 -30.37 -7.14
CA SER A 80 25.07 -31.43 -6.62
C SER A 80 24.53 -32.09 -5.35
N THR A 81 23.90 -31.33 -4.46
CA THR A 81 23.41 -31.82 -3.16
C THR A 81 22.08 -32.55 -3.28
N CYS A 82 21.19 -32.06 -4.15
CA CYS A 82 19.83 -32.59 -4.30
C CYS A 82 19.71 -33.79 -5.26
N GLY A 83 20.75 -34.11 -6.04
CA GLY A 83 20.72 -35.22 -6.99
C GLY A 83 19.55 -35.11 -7.99
N SER A 84 18.67 -36.11 -8.01
CA SER A 84 17.47 -36.16 -8.87
C SER A 84 16.20 -35.59 -8.23
N ASP A 85 16.25 -35.13 -6.98
CA ASP A 85 15.09 -34.52 -6.31
C ASP A 85 14.81 -33.14 -6.91
N LEU A 86 13.73 -33.07 -7.71
CA LEU A 86 13.30 -31.85 -8.39
C LEU A 86 12.79 -30.79 -7.40
N ALA A 87 12.16 -31.19 -6.29
CA ALA A 87 11.66 -30.24 -5.29
C ALA A 87 12.82 -29.56 -4.55
N CYS A 88 13.91 -30.30 -4.32
CA CYS A 88 15.14 -29.76 -3.76
C CYS A 88 15.93 -28.92 -4.79
N ARG A 89 16.00 -29.35 -6.06
CA ARG A 89 16.74 -28.62 -7.11
C ARG A 89 16.13 -27.27 -7.49
N TYR A 90 14.81 -27.15 -7.49
CA TYR A 90 14.10 -25.94 -7.93
C TYR A 90 13.65 -25.04 -6.77
N GLN A 91 14.37 -25.11 -5.64
CA GLN A 91 14.14 -24.17 -4.57
C GLN A 91 14.46 -22.73 -4.97
N VAL A 92 13.74 -21.79 -4.37
CA VAL A 92 13.85 -20.37 -4.66
C VAL A 92 15.19 -19.84 -4.16
N ILE A 93 16.03 -19.40 -5.09
CA ILE A 93 17.29 -18.71 -4.79
C ILE A 93 16.99 -17.22 -4.61
N LYS A 94 17.22 -16.72 -3.40
CA LYS A 94 17.17 -15.30 -3.05
C LYS A 94 18.50 -14.66 -3.39
N LEU A 95 18.48 -13.50 -4.03
CA LEU A 95 19.68 -12.78 -4.47
C LEU A 95 19.56 -11.32 -4.04
N TRP A 96 20.59 -10.77 -3.41
CA TRP A 96 20.58 -9.38 -2.94
C TRP A 96 21.96 -8.74 -3.00
N SER A 97 21.99 -7.43 -2.76
CA SER A 97 23.23 -6.67 -2.60
C SER A 97 23.27 -6.15 -1.18
N VAL A 98 24.34 -6.46 -0.46
CA VAL A 98 24.53 -6.01 0.93
C VAL A 98 24.61 -4.49 0.99
N GLY A 99 23.89 -3.90 1.94
CA GLY A 99 23.89 -2.46 2.18
C GLY A 99 25.22 -1.92 2.70
N PRO A 100 25.50 -0.62 2.46
CA PRO A 100 26.69 0.03 2.98
C PRO A 100 26.51 0.35 4.49
N GLY A 101 27.57 0.76 5.17
CA GLY A 101 27.54 1.08 6.60
C GLY A 101 26.70 2.33 6.94
N GLU A 102 26.40 2.53 8.22
CA GLU A 102 25.58 3.66 8.71
C GLU A 102 26.20 5.05 8.42
N ASP A 103 27.53 5.12 8.22
CA ASP A 103 28.31 6.34 7.96
C ASP A 103 28.65 6.58 6.48
N SER A 104 27.92 5.90 5.58
CA SER A 104 28.20 5.91 4.14
C SER A 104 27.87 7.23 3.45
N SER A 105 28.64 7.58 2.42
CA SER A 105 28.41 8.80 1.64
C SER A 105 27.23 8.66 0.67
N ALA A 106 26.73 9.78 0.14
CA ALA A 106 25.73 9.77 -0.93
C ALA A 106 26.19 8.99 -2.18
N GLY A 107 27.49 8.99 -2.46
CA GLY A 107 28.08 8.21 -3.55
C GLY A 107 28.00 6.70 -3.30
N ASP A 108 28.27 6.26 -2.07
CA ASP A 108 28.18 4.85 -1.66
C ASP A 108 26.73 4.35 -1.72
N LEU A 109 25.77 5.20 -1.34
CA LEU A 109 24.34 4.89 -1.45
C LEU A 109 23.88 4.75 -2.89
N THR A 110 24.35 5.64 -3.77
CA THR A 110 24.07 5.54 -5.21
C THR A 110 24.62 4.23 -5.77
N ALA A 111 25.87 3.88 -5.42
CA ALA A 111 26.49 2.63 -5.84
C ALA A 111 25.77 1.38 -5.29
N TRP A 112 25.17 1.45 -4.10
CA TRP A 112 24.34 0.37 -3.56
C TRP A 112 22.98 0.26 -4.26
N MET A 113 22.31 1.38 -4.54
CA MET A 113 21.06 1.35 -5.32
C MET A 113 21.30 0.79 -6.73
N ASP A 114 22.41 1.18 -7.37
CA ASP A 114 22.82 0.64 -8.66
C ASP A 114 23.07 -0.88 -8.59
N SER A 115 23.66 -1.39 -7.52
CA SER A 115 23.87 -2.83 -7.35
C SER A 115 22.57 -3.59 -7.06
N GLN A 116 21.61 -3.01 -6.34
CA GLN A 116 20.25 -3.56 -6.23
C GLN A 116 19.53 -3.62 -7.58
N GLN A 117 19.70 -2.58 -8.41
CA GLN A 117 19.16 -2.55 -9.76
C GLN A 117 19.81 -3.62 -10.66
N GLN A 118 21.12 -3.86 -10.52
CA GLN A 118 21.81 -4.94 -11.24
C GLN A 118 21.23 -6.31 -10.90
N VAL A 119 20.94 -6.59 -9.62
CA VAL A 119 20.28 -7.82 -9.18
C VAL A 119 18.88 -7.95 -9.81
N THR A 120 18.09 -6.88 -9.75
CA THR A 120 16.73 -6.85 -10.32
C THR A 120 16.74 -7.10 -11.82
N ASN A 121 17.64 -6.42 -12.54
CA ASN A 121 17.81 -6.58 -13.98
C ASN A 121 18.27 -8.00 -14.34
N PHE A 122 19.19 -8.58 -13.57
CA PHE A 122 19.64 -9.95 -13.78
C PHE A 122 18.48 -10.94 -13.66
N LEU A 123 17.67 -10.86 -12.60
CA LEU A 123 16.55 -11.77 -12.38
C LEU A 123 15.47 -11.65 -13.47
N LYS A 124 15.17 -10.41 -13.89
CA LYS A 124 14.20 -10.13 -14.96
C LYS A 124 14.68 -10.62 -16.33
N ASN A 125 15.89 -10.25 -16.72
CA ASN A 125 16.40 -10.47 -18.08
C ASN A 125 16.83 -11.92 -18.34
N ASN A 126 17.07 -12.72 -17.29
CA ASN A 126 17.50 -14.12 -17.41
C ASN A 126 16.38 -15.12 -17.09
N ASN A 127 15.11 -14.70 -17.17
CA ASN A 127 13.92 -15.54 -16.96
C ASN A 127 13.99 -16.39 -15.68
N LYS A 128 14.43 -15.79 -14.56
CA LYS A 128 14.39 -16.46 -13.26
C LYS A 128 12.95 -16.47 -12.73
N SER A 129 12.64 -17.36 -11.78
CA SER A 129 11.26 -17.50 -11.30
C SER A 129 10.73 -16.20 -10.70
N ALA A 130 9.43 -15.95 -10.86
CA ALA A 130 8.77 -14.79 -10.26
C ALA A 130 8.92 -14.77 -8.73
N ASP A 131 8.96 -15.96 -8.11
CA ASP A 131 9.20 -16.10 -6.67
C ASP A 131 10.61 -15.68 -6.26
N ALA A 132 11.64 -15.96 -7.07
CA ALA A 132 13.00 -15.50 -6.82
C ALA A 132 13.11 -13.98 -6.89
N LEU A 133 12.43 -13.35 -7.86
CA LEU A 133 12.34 -11.90 -7.95
C LEU A 133 11.60 -11.31 -6.74
N LEU A 134 10.45 -11.87 -6.37
CA LEU A 134 9.65 -11.40 -5.25
C LEU A 134 10.42 -11.49 -3.92
N GLU A 135 11.05 -12.62 -3.63
CA GLU A 135 11.80 -12.81 -2.39
C GLU A 135 13.06 -11.93 -2.32
N SER A 136 13.71 -11.69 -3.46
CA SER A 136 14.85 -10.78 -3.55
C SER A 136 14.45 -9.32 -3.32
N LEU A 137 13.33 -8.88 -3.91
CA LEU A 137 12.77 -7.54 -3.69
C LEU A 137 12.34 -7.32 -2.24
N LYS A 138 11.83 -8.35 -1.55
CA LYS A 138 11.50 -8.28 -0.12
C LYS A 138 12.74 -8.01 0.73
N ILE A 139 13.88 -8.61 0.40
CA ILE A 139 15.15 -8.37 1.10
C ILE A 139 15.60 -6.94 0.88
N HIS A 140 15.66 -6.47 -0.38
CA HIS A 140 16.02 -5.08 -0.69
C HIS A 140 15.11 -4.07 0.02
N ALA A 141 13.79 -4.27 -0.02
CA ALA A 141 12.84 -3.41 0.69
C ALA A 141 13.00 -3.46 2.21
N GLY A 142 13.45 -4.60 2.77
CA GLY A 142 13.79 -4.71 4.18
C GLY A 142 15.05 -3.91 4.53
N GLU A 143 16.12 -4.08 3.75
CA GLU A 143 17.39 -3.38 3.95
C GLU A 143 17.25 -1.86 3.77
N SER A 144 16.55 -1.40 2.73
CA SER A 144 16.27 0.03 2.53
C SER A 144 15.47 0.63 3.68
N ARG A 145 14.47 -0.09 4.21
CA ARG A 145 13.71 0.38 5.39
C ARG A 145 14.56 0.45 6.64
N ASN A 146 15.42 -0.55 6.87
CA ASN A 146 16.33 -0.54 8.02
C ASN A 146 17.31 0.64 7.91
N TYR A 147 17.88 0.85 6.72
CA TYR A 147 18.81 1.96 6.48
C TYR A 147 18.15 3.33 6.71
N VAL A 148 16.94 3.55 6.19
CA VAL A 148 16.16 4.78 6.45
C VAL A 148 15.89 4.97 7.94
N LYS A 149 15.53 3.89 8.64
CA LYS A 149 15.31 3.93 10.09
C LYS A 149 16.57 4.29 10.86
N ASP A 150 17.72 3.75 10.49
CA ASP A 150 18.99 4.02 11.15
C ASP A 150 19.47 5.45 10.88
N GLN A 151 19.33 5.94 9.63
CA GLN A 151 19.56 7.36 9.31
C GLN A 151 18.62 8.28 10.10
N GLY A 152 17.34 7.93 10.22
CA GLY A 152 16.38 8.66 11.05
C GLY A 152 16.78 8.76 12.51
N ARG A 153 17.37 7.70 13.08
CA ARG A 153 17.90 7.72 14.46
C ARG A 153 19.12 8.63 14.60
N ILE A 154 20.03 8.61 13.64
CA ILE A 154 21.21 9.49 13.62
C ILE A 154 20.77 10.95 13.51
N LEU A 155 19.85 11.25 12.59
CA LEU A 155 19.30 12.59 12.41
C LEU A 155 18.60 13.08 13.68
N ALA A 156 17.74 12.25 14.29
CA ALA A 156 17.07 12.59 15.54
C ALA A 156 18.06 12.89 16.68
N ALA A 157 19.15 12.10 16.80
CA ALA A 157 20.18 12.34 17.81
C ALA A 157 20.95 13.65 17.60
N VAL A 158 21.25 14.00 16.34
CA VAL A 158 21.89 15.28 15.99
C VAL A 158 20.93 16.44 16.25
N THR A 159 19.66 16.32 15.83
CA THR A 159 18.61 17.32 16.05
C THR A 159 18.38 17.59 17.53
N GLU A 160 18.25 16.55 18.36
CA GLU A 160 18.10 16.72 19.81
C GLU A 160 19.31 17.37 20.46
N ARG A 161 20.53 17.06 20.00
CA ARG A 161 21.75 17.72 20.48
C ARG A 161 21.78 19.20 20.12
N VAL A 162 21.41 19.56 18.89
CA VAL A 162 21.33 20.96 18.42
C VAL A 162 20.24 21.72 19.19
N LYS A 163 19.06 21.12 19.38
CA LYS A 163 17.95 21.67 20.17
C LYS A 163 18.35 21.93 21.61
N THR A 164 19.09 21.01 22.24
CA THR A 164 19.62 21.18 23.60
C THR A 164 20.59 22.35 23.68
N MET A 165 21.49 22.49 22.69
CA MET A 165 22.43 23.62 22.64
C MET A 165 21.73 24.96 22.42
N LEU A 166 20.75 25.02 21.52
CA LEU A 166 19.94 26.21 21.25
C LEU A 166 19.10 26.60 22.48
N GLY A 167 18.43 25.64 23.13
CA GLY A 167 17.65 25.90 24.33
C GLY A 167 18.51 26.38 25.50
N ALA A 168 19.74 25.86 25.65
CA ALA A 168 20.68 26.36 26.65
C ALA A 168 21.16 27.79 26.36
N ALA A 169 21.37 28.13 25.07
CA ALA A 169 21.71 29.48 24.65
C ALA A 169 20.54 30.46 24.87
N GLU A 170 19.33 30.08 24.49
CA GLU A 170 18.11 30.88 24.66
C GLU A 170 17.79 31.13 26.13
N ALA A 171 17.90 30.11 26.98
CA ALA A 171 17.71 30.24 28.43
C ALA A 171 18.71 31.23 29.05
N LYS A 172 19.97 31.19 28.59
CA LYS A 172 21.01 32.13 29.05
C LYS A 172 20.72 33.56 28.61
N VAL A 173 20.29 33.76 27.35
CA VAL A 173 19.90 35.08 26.84
C VAL A 173 18.68 35.63 27.59
N LYS A 174 17.65 34.80 27.84
CA LYS A 174 16.47 35.20 28.64
C LYS A 174 16.83 35.55 30.08
N GLN A 175 17.76 34.82 30.69
CA GLN A 175 18.25 35.10 32.04
C GLN A 175 19.01 36.44 32.10
N GLU A 176 19.88 36.72 31.12
CA GLU A 176 20.63 37.98 31.03
C GLU A 176 19.72 39.16 30.66
N ALA A 177 18.74 38.97 29.79
CA ALA A 177 17.79 40.02 29.38
C ALA A 177 16.75 40.33 30.48
N GLY A 178 16.32 39.32 31.26
CA GLY A 178 15.49 39.51 32.46
C GLY A 178 16.16 40.37 33.54
N ALA A 179 17.50 40.42 33.56
CA ALA A 179 18.26 41.30 34.46
C ALA A 179 18.25 42.79 34.04
N TYR A 180 17.83 43.11 32.80
CA TYR A 180 17.76 44.48 32.26
C TYR A 180 16.40 45.18 32.49
N GLY A 181 15.37 44.46 32.97
CA GLY A 181 14.27 45.06 33.73
C GLY A 181 13.08 45.68 32.98
N ASP A 182 12.92 45.51 31.66
CA ASP A 182 11.70 45.95 30.95
C ASP A 182 10.91 44.76 30.37
N PRO A 183 9.79 44.36 30.99
CA PRO A 183 8.99 43.21 30.56
C PRO A 183 8.30 43.40 29.20
N VAL A 184 8.09 44.64 28.74
CA VAL A 184 7.47 44.92 27.43
C VAL A 184 8.44 44.64 26.29
N VAL A 185 9.72 45.00 26.48
CA VAL A 185 10.79 44.76 25.49
C VAL A 185 11.09 43.27 25.34
N LEU A 186 10.98 42.50 26.44
CA LEU A 186 11.14 41.05 26.43
C LEU A 186 10.00 40.35 25.68
N GLU A 187 8.75 40.76 25.89
CA GLU A 187 7.61 40.21 25.15
C GLU A 187 7.72 40.52 23.65
N GLU A 188 8.10 41.75 23.29
CA GLU A 188 8.26 42.16 21.89
C GLU A 188 9.42 41.41 21.20
N ALA A 189 10.52 41.18 21.90
CA ALA A 189 11.65 40.38 21.40
C ALA A 189 11.28 38.90 21.21
N ASP A 190 10.57 38.29 22.16
CA ASP A 190 10.09 36.91 22.06
C ASP A 190 9.08 36.76 20.91
N VAL A 191 8.20 37.74 20.70
CA VAL A 191 7.26 37.77 19.56
C VAL A 191 8.01 37.87 18.25
N LYS A 192 9.00 38.76 18.15
CA LYS A 192 9.80 38.92 16.93
C LYS A 192 10.57 37.64 16.58
N ALA A 193 11.25 37.04 17.56
CA ALA A 193 11.98 35.79 17.36
C ALA A 193 11.05 34.63 16.97
N GLY A 194 9.87 34.53 17.61
CA GLY A 194 8.86 33.54 17.26
C GLY A 194 8.33 33.72 15.83
N MET A 195 8.05 34.96 15.41
CA MET A 195 7.60 35.27 14.05
C MET A 195 8.69 35.01 12.99
N GLU A 196 9.93 35.42 13.23
CA GLU A 196 11.07 35.15 12.33
C GLU A 196 11.25 33.64 12.11
N HIS A 197 11.16 32.84 13.18
CA HIS A 197 11.29 31.39 13.09
C HIS A 197 10.13 30.73 12.34
N LEU A 198 8.89 31.21 12.53
CA LEU A 198 7.74 30.74 11.76
C LEU A 198 7.91 31.08 10.28
N GLU A 199 8.34 32.30 9.94
CA GLU A 199 8.59 32.72 8.56
C GLU A 199 9.68 31.87 7.90
N GLU A 200 10.79 31.60 8.59
CA GLU A 200 11.85 30.71 8.10
C GLU A 200 11.33 29.29 7.84
N THR A 201 10.54 28.74 8.76
CA THR A 201 9.99 27.38 8.64
C THR A 201 9.03 27.29 7.45
N VAL A 202 8.14 28.27 7.28
CA VAL A 202 7.24 28.35 6.13
C VAL A 202 8.02 28.54 4.82
N ALA A 203 9.05 29.40 4.81
CA ALA A 203 9.86 29.65 3.63
C ALA A 203 10.62 28.39 3.19
N ARG A 204 11.20 27.63 4.13
CA ARG A 204 11.84 26.34 3.85
C ARG A 204 10.86 25.33 3.27
N ALA A 205 9.69 25.17 3.89
CA ALA A 205 8.69 24.22 3.42
C ALA A 205 8.17 24.57 2.02
N ARG A 206 7.98 25.86 1.72
CA ARG A 206 7.63 26.35 0.38
C ARG A 206 8.72 26.07 -0.65
N ALA A 207 9.99 26.32 -0.30
CA ALA A 207 11.10 26.03 -1.21
C ALA A 207 11.18 24.53 -1.57
N THR A 208 10.92 23.64 -0.61
CA THR A 208 10.82 22.19 -0.89
C THR A 208 9.61 21.87 -1.76
N LEU A 209 8.44 22.44 -1.46
CA LEU A 209 7.23 22.25 -2.26
C LEU A 209 7.42 22.70 -3.73
N ASP A 210 8.13 23.80 -3.96
CA ASP A 210 8.45 24.32 -5.29
C ASP A 210 9.26 23.31 -6.14
N THR A 211 10.00 22.38 -5.51
CA THR A 211 10.71 21.29 -6.22
C THR A 211 9.79 20.13 -6.64
N LEU A 212 8.69 19.91 -5.91
CA LEU A 212 7.75 18.82 -6.13
C LEU A 212 6.57 19.24 -7.02
N ALA A 213 6.16 20.51 -6.96
CA ALA A 213 5.02 21.04 -7.71
C ALA A 213 5.09 20.76 -9.23
N PRO A 214 6.23 20.93 -9.92
CA PRO A 214 6.32 20.60 -11.35
C PRO A 214 6.09 19.12 -11.66
N GLN A 215 6.47 18.21 -10.75
CA GLN A 215 6.28 16.77 -10.91
C GLN A 215 4.79 16.41 -10.75
N VAL A 216 4.11 17.02 -9.77
CA VAL A 216 2.65 16.88 -9.58
C VAL A 216 1.89 17.37 -10.81
N VAL A 217 2.25 18.53 -11.35
CA VAL A 217 1.64 19.08 -12.58
C VAL A 217 1.91 18.17 -13.79
N THR A 218 3.12 17.64 -13.91
CA THR A 218 3.48 16.70 -14.99
C THR A 218 2.63 15.43 -14.92
N LEU A 219 2.47 14.85 -13.74
CA LEU A 219 1.62 13.69 -13.53
C LEU A 219 0.15 14.00 -13.82
N ALA A 220 -0.37 15.15 -13.37
CA ALA A 220 -1.74 15.57 -13.64
C ALA A 220 -2.01 15.71 -15.15
N ASN A 221 -1.05 16.27 -15.90
CA ASN A 221 -1.13 16.36 -17.36
C ASN A 221 -1.10 14.98 -18.03
N ARG A 222 -0.20 14.08 -17.59
CA ARG A 222 -0.16 12.69 -18.09
C ARG A 222 -1.45 11.94 -17.78
N PHE A 223 -2.00 12.13 -16.58
CA PHE A 223 -3.29 11.56 -16.18
C PHE A 223 -4.43 12.08 -17.06
N SER A 224 -4.49 13.39 -17.33
CA SER A 224 -5.48 13.98 -18.23
C SER A 224 -5.41 13.38 -19.64
N ALA A 225 -4.20 13.28 -20.20
CA ALA A 225 -3.97 12.64 -21.50
C ALA A 225 -4.38 11.16 -21.49
N TYR A 226 -4.01 10.42 -20.45
CA TYR A 226 -4.41 9.03 -20.28
C TYR A 226 -5.93 8.91 -20.20
N ARG A 227 -6.61 9.71 -19.39
CA ARG A 227 -8.07 9.75 -19.28
C ARG A 227 -8.74 10.00 -20.63
N ALA A 228 -8.21 10.89 -21.45
CA ALA A 228 -8.73 11.16 -22.79
C ALA A 228 -8.72 9.94 -23.73
N THR A 229 -7.91 8.90 -23.46
CA THR A 229 -7.88 7.67 -24.26
C THR A 229 -8.98 6.66 -23.91
N GLU A 230 -9.75 6.85 -22.83
CA GLU A 230 -10.72 5.85 -22.35
C GLU A 230 -11.79 5.50 -23.40
N ALA A 231 -12.30 6.51 -24.10
CA ALA A 231 -13.28 6.30 -25.17
C ALA A 231 -12.69 5.45 -26.31
N ALA A 232 -11.42 5.67 -26.65
CA ALA A 232 -10.72 4.90 -27.68
C ALA A 232 -10.46 3.45 -27.22
N THR A 233 -10.06 3.23 -25.97
CA THR A 233 -9.91 1.87 -25.40
C THR A 233 -11.24 1.11 -25.42
N THR A 234 -12.32 1.78 -25.05
CA THR A 234 -13.67 1.17 -25.07
C THR A 234 -14.11 0.84 -26.50
N ALA A 235 -13.86 1.75 -27.45
CA ALA A 235 -14.14 1.50 -28.86
C ALA A 235 -13.33 0.32 -29.43
N LYS A 236 -12.05 0.18 -29.03
CA LYS A 236 -11.21 -0.97 -29.39
C LYS A 236 -11.80 -2.28 -28.86
N LEU A 237 -12.24 -2.34 -27.61
CA LEU A 237 -12.90 -3.53 -27.05
C LEU A 237 -14.15 -3.92 -27.85
N HIS A 238 -15.00 -2.96 -28.21
CA HIS A 238 -16.17 -3.21 -29.06
C HIS A 238 -15.80 -3.68 -30.47
N ALA A 239 -14.77 -3.09 -31.07
CA ALA A 239 -14.27 -3.50 -32.37
C ALA A 239 -13.75 -4.95 -32.35
N LEU A 240 -12.96 -5.31 -31.34
CA LEU A 240 -12.47 -6.68 -31.14
C LEU A 240 -13.62 -7.66 -30.88
N ALA A 241 -14.66 -7.25 -30.13
CA ALA A 241 -15.87 -8.07 -29.96
C ALA A 241 -16.59 -8.32 -31.30
N SER A 242 -16.77 -7.28 -32.11
CA SER A 242 -17.38 -7.41 -33.44
C SER A 242 -16.55 -8.31 -34.34
N GLN A 243 -15.22 -8.11 -34.40
CA GLN A 243 -14.30 -8.91 -35.19
C GLN A 243 -14.30 -10.37 -34.75
N GLY A 244 -14.18 -10.63 -33.44
CA GLY A 244 -14.21 -11.98 -32.87
C GLY A 244 -15.53 -12.71 -33.14
N SER A 245 -16.66 -12.01 -33.17
CA SER A 245 -17.96 -12.61 -33.50
C SER A 245 -18.06 -13.08 -34.96
N ALA A 246 -17.42 -12.34 -35.88
CA ALA A 246 -17.44 -12.61 -37.31
C ALA A 246 -16.28 -13.48 -37.81
N ALA A 247 -15.25 -13.66 -36.99
CA ALA A 247 -14.04 -14.41 -37.34
C ALA A 247 -14.30 -15.92 -37.54
N ASP A 248 -13.50 -16.50 -38.42
CA ASP A 248 -13.31 -17.95 -38.54
C ASP A 248 -12.29 -18.45 -37.50
N LEU A 249 -11.96 -19.75 -37.53
CA LEU A 249 -11.04 -20.35 -36.55
C LEU A 249 -9.64 -19.70 -36.56
N GLN A 250 -9.13 -19.34 -37.74
CA GLN A 250 -7.82 -18.71 -37.87
C GLN A 250 -7.86 -17.24 -37.43
N GLY A 251 -8.89 -16.50 -37.84
CA GLY A 251 -9.12 -15.11 -37.46
C GLY A 251 -9.30 -14.94 -35.95
N LEU A 252 -9.95 -15.89 -35.26
CA LEU A 252 -10.13 -15.84 -33.80
C LEU A 252 -8.80 -15.79 -33.05
N VAL A 253 -7.75 -16.48 -33.52
CA VAL A 253 -6.43 -16.44 -32.88
C VAL A 253 -5.84 -15.03 -32.95
N THR A 254 -5.96 -14.37 -34.10
CA THR A 254 -5.50 -12.98 -34.26
C THR A 254 -6.24 -12.04 -33.32
N VAL A 255 -7.57 -12.10 -33.27
CA VAL A 255 -8.35 -11.19 -32.39
C VAL A 255 -8.09 -11.47 -30.90
N GLN A 256 -7.79 -12.72 -30.53
CA GLN A 256 -7.38 -13.06 -29.16
C GLN A 256 -6.05 -12.42 -28.78
N LEU A 257 -5.05 -12.46 -29.68
CA LEU A 257 -3.76 -11.81 -29.45
C LEU A 257 -3.92 -10.29 -29.33
N ASP A 258 -4.71 -9.67 -30.21
CA ASP A 258 -4.98 -8.22 -30.15
C ASP A 258 -5.69 -7.81 -28.85
N ALA A 259 -6.57 -8.66 -28.30
CA ALA A 259 -7.23 -8.43 -27.02
C ALA A 259 -6.25 -8.51 -25.84
N VAL A 260 -5.31 -9.45 -25.88
CA VAL A 260 -4.24 -9.58 -24.87
C VAL A 260 -3.27 -8.41 -24.96
N ASP A 261 -2.91 -7.97 -26.15
CA ASP A 261 -2.05 -6.79 -26.35
C ASP A 261 -2.71 -5.51 -25.81
N LEU A 262 -4.02 -5.35 -25.98
CA LEU A 262 -4.77 -4.25 -25.39
C LEU A 262 -4.69 -4.27 -23.85
N ALA A 263 -4.84 -5.45 -23.24
CA ALA A 263 -4.69 -5.62 -21.79
C ALA A 263 -3.27 -5.27 -21.32
N HIS A 264 -2.24 -5.68 -22.06
CA HIS A 264 -0.85 -5.36 -21.75
C HIS A 264 -0.57 -3.85 -21.81
N GLN A 265 -1.02 -3.18 -22.88
CA GLN A 265 -0.85 -1.73 -23.05
C GLN A 265 -1.54 -0.96 -21.91
N GLU A 266 -2.77 -1.34 -21.57
CA GLU A 266 -3.53 -0.69 -20.50
C GLU A 266 -2.89 -0.92 -19.13
N SER A 267 -2.40 -2.13 -18.86
CA SER A 267 -1.72 -2.49 -17.62
C SER A 267 -0.42 -1.70 -17.42
N ALA A 268 0.40 -1.59 -18.46
CA ALA A 268 1.66 -0.85 -18.40
C ALA A 268 1.43 0.63 -18.05
N GLU A 269 0.51 1.30 -18.74
CA GLU A 269 0.32 2.73 -18.58
C GLU A 269 -0.43 3.08 -17.30
N SER A 270 -1.44 2.28 -16.92
CA SER A 270 -2.12 2.42 -15.64
C SER A 270 -1.14 2.23 -14.46
N SER A 271 -0.26 1.23 -14.53
CA SER A 271 0.70 0.96 -13.46
C SER A 271 1.73 2.08 -13.32
N ALA A 272 2.22 2.62 -14.45
CA ALA A 272 3.17 3.73 -14.44
C ALA A 272 2.58 4.99 -13.78
N ILE A 273 1.33 5.34 -14.09
CA ILE A 273 0.64 6.49 -13.49
C ILE A 273 0.39 6.26 -12.00
N ALA A 274 -0.08 5.06 -11.61
CA ALA A 274 -0.37 4.74 -10.22
C ALA A 274 0.90 4.77 -9.35
N MET A 275 2.00 4.17 -9.81
CA MET A 275 3.27 4.19 -9.07
C MET A 275 3.81 5.60 -8.87
N GLU A 276 3.73 6.44 -9.90
CA GLU A 276 4.18 7.84 -9.82
C GLU A 276 3.30 8.66 -8.86
N ALA A 277 1.98 8.42 -8.87
CA ALA A 277 1.06 9.03 -7.91
C ALA A 277 1.40 8.64 -6.47
N VAL A 278 1.62 7.34 -6.21
CA VAL A 278 2.03 6.85 -4.89
C VAL A 278 3.36 7.46 -4.45
N ARG A 279 4.36 7.49 -5.35
CA ARG A 279 5.67 8.09 -5.07
C ARG A 279 5.54 9.56 -4.63
N LEU A 280 4.77 10.36 -5.37
CA LEU A 280 4.56 11.77 -5.03
C LEU A 280 3.74 11.95 -3.76
N ARG A 281 2.75 11.08 -3.49
CA ARG A 281 1.99 11.12 -2.22
C ARG A 281 2.89 10.91 -1.02
N VAL A 282 3.83 9.97 -1.10
CA VAL A 282 4.78 9.70 -0.02
C VAL A 282 5.66 10.93 0.23
N LEU A 283 6.22 11.52 -0.83
CA LEU A 283 7.09 12.70 -0.70
C LEU A 283 6.35 13.93 -0.16
N LEU A 284 5.10 14.16 -0.58
CA LEU A 284 4.29 15.26 -0.06
C LEU A 284 3.84 15.02 1.38
N ALA A 285 3.50 13.78 1.74
CA ALA A 285 3.12 13.43 3.11
C ALA A 285 4.31 13.61 4.08
N GLU A 286 5.51 13.21 3.66
CA GLU A 286 6.74 13.43 4.42
C GLU A 286 7.01 14.93 4.61
N LEU A 287 6.86 15.74 3.56
CA LEU A 287 6.98 17.20 3.66
C LEU A 287 5.96 17.81 4.65
N GLN A 288 4.71 17.34 4.64
CA GLN A 288 3.68 17.80 5.56
C GLN A 288 3.99 17.39 7.01
N GLU A 289 4.46 16.15 7.21
CA GLU A 289 4.86 15.65 8.53
C GLU A 289 6.02 16.47 9.09
N ASP A 290 7.08 16.68 8.30
CA ASP A 290 8.24 17.50 8.67
C ASP A 290 7.84 18.94 9.01
N TYR A 291 6.93 19.53 8.23
CA TYR A 291 6.44 20.87 8.46
C TYR A 291 5.65 20.97 9.77
N VAL A 292 4.76 20.01 10.04
CA VAL A 292 3.99 19.96 11.29
C VAL A 292 4.91 19.70 12.48
N GLU A 293 5.91 18.83 12.36
CA GLU A 293 6.88 18.56 13.42
C GLU A 293 7.73 19.80 13.76
N GLN A 294 8.19 20.55 12.76
CA GLN A 294 8.94 21.80 12.97
C GLN A 294 8.08 22.89 13.65
N LEU A 295 6.77 22.92 13.39
CA LEU A 295 5.86 23.87 14.02
C LEU A 295 5.33 23.42 15.39
N ALA A 296 5.42 22.13 15.72
CA ALA A 296 4.88 21.58 16.96
C ALA A 296 5.40 22.27 18.24
N PRO A 297 6.71 22.62 18.38
CA PRO A 297 7.21 23.36 19.54
C PRO A 297 6.57 24.74 19.73
N HIS A 298 6.04 25.34 18.65
CA HIS A 298 5.48 26.69 18.62
C HIS A 298 3.95 26.70 18.64
N LYS A 299 3.31 25.55 18.86
CA LYS A 299 1.85 25.39 18.84
C LYS A 299 1.10 26.39 19.72
N ASP A 300 1.58 26.62 20.95
CA ASP A 300 0.94 27.56 21.89
C ASP A 300 1.11 29.02 21.46
N PHE A 301 2.26 29.36 20.87
CA PHE A 301 2.51 30.68 20.31
C PHE A 301 1.60 30.96 19.11
N ILE A 302 1.51 30.01 18.17
CA ILE A 302 0.62 30.04 17.00
C ILE A 302 -0.84 30.22 17.45
N ALA A 303 -1.31 29.41 18.41
CA ALA A 303 -2.68 29.43 18.89
C ALA A 303 -3.05 30.76 19.58
N ARG A 304 -2.18 31.28 20.47
CA ARG A 304 -2.42 32.55 21.18
C ARG A 304 -2.51 33.76 20.24
N ARG A 305 -1.86 33.68 19.08
CA ARG A 305 -1.85 34.73 18.07
C ARG A 305 -2.92 34.56 17.00
N GLY A 306 -3.80 33.55 17.14
CA GLY A 306 -4.89 33.29 16.18
C GLY A 306 -4.41 32.76 14.83
N LEU A 307 -3.16 32.30 14.75
CA LEU A 307 -2.60 31.67 13.56
C LEU A 307 -3.00 30.20 13.50
N ARG A 308 -2.93 29.60 12.31
CA ARG A 308 -3.16 28.17 12.11
C ARG A 308 -1.88 27.51 11.62
N MET A 309 -1.61 26.30 12.08
CA MET A 309 -0.72 25.39 11.37
C MET A 309 -1.44 25.05 10.07
N GLY A 310 -1.07 25.72 8.98
CA GLY A 310 -1.72 25.53 7.68
C GLY A 310 -1.39 24.17 7.08
N ASP A 311 -2.26 23.66 6.22
CA ASP A 311 -1.97 22.45 5.45
C ASP A 311 -1.33 22.85 4.12
N LEU A 312 -0.17 22.25 3.81
CA LEU A 312 0.61 22.61 2.62
C LEU A 312 0.20 21.82 1.39
N VAL A 313 -0.31 20.59 1.57
CA VAL A 313 -0.39 19.59 0.48
C VAL A 313 -1.67 18.74 0.48
N ASP A 314 -2.65 19.00 1.34
CA ASP A 314 -3.83 18.14 1.49
C ASP A 314 -4.61 17.98 0.17
N GLY A 315 -4.74 19.06 -0.60
CA GLY A 315 -5.41 19.03 -1.90
C GLY A 315 -4.64 18.18 -2.93
N GLU A 316 -3.32 18.28 -2.96
CA GLU A 316 -2.45 17.48 -3.80
C GLU A 316 -2.50 16.00 -3.41
N LEU A 317 -2.50 15.68 -2.11
CA LEU A 317 -2.62 14.32 -1.61
C LEU A 317 -3.95 13.68 -2.01
N GLU A 318 -5.05 14.41 -1.89
CA GLU A 318 -6.38 13.94 -2.32
C GLU A 318 -6.42 13.72 -3.84
N MET A 319 -5.91 14.69 -4.62
CA MET A 319 -5.85 14.59 -6.08
C MET A 319 -5.04 13.37 -6.52
N LEU A 320 -3.84 13.16 -5.97
CA LEU A 320 -2.99 12.02 -6.32
C LEU A 320 -3.63 10.69 -5.92
N GLY A 321 -4.33 10.65 -4.77
CA GLY A 321 -5.12 9.47 -4.38
C GLY A 321 -6.27 9.19 -5.35
N GLY A 322 -6.91 10.25 -5.88
CA GLY A 322 -7.89 10.14 -6.94
C GLY A 322 -7.31 9.58 -8.25
N ILE A 323 -6.11 10.03 -8.65
CA ILE A 323 -5.40 9.53 -9.84
C ILE A 323 -5.08 8.03 -9.70
N GLU A 324 -4.53 7.63 -8.55
CA GLU A 324 -4.22 6.23 -8.24
C GLU A 324 -5.48 5.35 -8.30
N GLY A 325 -6.54 5.76 -7.59
CA GLY A 325 -7.81 5.04 -7.55
C GLY A 325 -8.47 4.94 -8.91
N TYR A 326 -8.38 5.99 -9.73
CA TYR A 326 -8.89 6.00 -11.10
C TYR A 326 -8.15 5.01 -11.98
N ALA A 327 -6.82 5.05 -12.00
CA ALA A 327 -5.99 4.16 -12.80
C ALA A 327 -6.31 2.69 -12.45
N GLY A 328 -6.33 2.35 -11.17
CA GLY A 328 -6.69 1.01 -10.70
C GLY A 328 -8.13 0.59 -11.02
N SER A 329 -9.08 1.52 -11.04
CA SER A 329 -10.47 1.26 -11.47
C SER A 329 -10.55 0.99 -12.97
N ARG A 330 -9.91 1.82 -13.79
CA ARG A 330 -9.91 1.68 -15.25
C ARG A 330 -9.24 0.39 -15.70
N LEU A 331 -8.07 0.06 -15.15
CA LEU A 331 -7.39 -1.20 -15.44
C LEU A 331 -8.30 -2.41 -15.19
N ARG A 332 -8.95 -2.47 -14.02
CA ARG A 332 -9.87 -3.55 -13.69
C ARG A 332 -11.03 -3.65 -14.68
N LYS A 333 -11.61 -2.53 -15.10
CA LYS A 333 -12.68 -2.52 -16.11
C LYS A 333 -12.20 -3.10 -17.44
N VAL A 334 -11.03 -2.68 -17.93
CA VAL A 334 -10.49 -3.16 -19.20
C VAL A 334 -10.13 -4.64 -19.12
N LEU A 335 -9.45 -5.08 -18.07
CA LEU A 335 -9.12 -6.50 -17.88
C LEU A 335 -10.38 -7.37 -17.79
N THR A 336 -11.40 -6.93 -17.06
CA THR A 336 -12.70 -7.62 -17.02
C THR A 336 -13.35 -7.70 -18.40
N GLY A 337 -13.26 -6.61 -19.17
CA GLY A 337 -13.73 -6.57 -20.55
C GLY A 337 -12.99 -7.55 -21.47
N VAL A 338 -11.66 -7.61 -21.37
CA VAL A 338 -10.82 -8.55 -22.13
C VAL A 338 -11.10 -10.00 -21.72
N ASP A 339 -11.21 -10.31 -20.43
CA ASP A 339 -11.54 -11.65 -19.95
C ASP A 339 -12.89 -12.12 -20.49
N THR A 340 -13.90 -11.25 -20.45
CA THR A 340 -15.24 -11.52 -20.99
C THR A 340 -15.18 -11.76 -22.51
N LEU A 341 -14.38 -10.95 -23.21
CA LEU A 341 -14.19 -11.07 -24.66
C LEU A 341 -13.51 -12.40 -25.03
N LEU A 342 -12.46 -12.80 -24.32
CA LEU A 342 -11.73 -14.04 -24.55
C LEU A 342 -12.61 -15.27 -24.29
N GLU A 343 -13.44 -15.24 -23.24
CA GLU A 343 -14.41 -16.32 -22.99
C GLU A 343 -15.47 -16.38 -24.10
N GLY A 344 -15.95 -15.23 -24.60
CA GLY A 344 -16.85 -15.17 -25.76
C GLY A 344 -16.21 -15.75 -27.03
N MET A 345 -14.93 -15.43 -27.30
CA MET A 345 -14.18 -16.00 -28.43
C MET A 345 -13.96 -17.50 -28.30
N LYS A 346 -13.74 -17.99 -27.07
CA LYS A 346 -13.67 -19.43 -26.81
C LYS A 346 -15.00 -20.12 -27.13
N GLN A 347 -16.12 -19.56 -26.69
CA GLN A 347 -17.45 -20.09 -27.03
C GLN A 347 -17.69 -20.09 -28.55
N ARG A 348 -17.27 -19.02 -29.25
CA ARG A 348 -17.36 -18.94 -30.71
C ARG A 348 -16.50 -20.00 -31.39
N ARG A 349 -15.26 -20.21 -30.93
CA ARG A 349 -14.38 -21.28 -31.42
C ARG A 349 -15.03 -22.65 -31.26
N ASP A 350 -15.55 -22.93 -30.07
CA ASP A 350 -16.19 -24.22 -29.77
C ASP A 350 -17.45 -24.41 -30.64
N ALA A 351 -18.20 -23.35 -30.91
CA ALA A 351 -19.35 -23.38 -31.83
C ALA A 351 -18.93 -23.63 -33.29
N LEU A 352 -17.85 -23.02 -33.77
CA LEU A 352 -17.31 -23.26 -35.11
C LEU A 352 -16.83 -24.71 -35.28
N ILE A 353 -16.09 -25.24 -34.30
CA ILE A 353 -15.69 -26.65 -34.26
C ILE A 353 -16.94 -27.55 -34.26
N GLY A 354 -17.97 -27.18 -33.48
CA GLY A 354 -19.24 -27.90 -33.45
C GLY A 354 -20.01 -27.88 -34.78
N LEU A 355 -19.91 -26.81 -35.57
CA LEU A 355 -20.53 -26.72 -36.90
C LEU A 355 -19.81 -27.59 -37.93
N GLU A 356 -18.49 -27.71 -37.84
CA GLU A 356 -17.68 -28.57 -38.72
C GLU A 356 -17.69 -30.05 -38.29
N ALA A 357 -18.12 -30.33 -37.06
CA ALA A 357 -18.15 -31.65 -36.46
C ALA A 357 -19.28 -32.55 -37.00
N ASN A 358 -18.97 -33.84 -37.17
CA ASN A 358 -19.98 -34.87 -37.47
C ASN A 358 -20.94 -35.09 -36.27
N ALA A 359 -22.03 -35.85 -36.48
CA ALA A 359 -23.05 -36.08 -35.46
C ALA A 359 -22.51 -36.71 -34.16
N ALA A 360 -21.56 -37.65 -34.26
CA ALA A 360 -20.95 -38.29 -33.09
C ALA A 360 -20.09 -37.31 -32.29
N THR A 361 -19.30 -36.47 -32.97
CA THR A 361 -18.49 -35.43 -32.33
C THR A 361 -19.37 -34.35 -31.70
N ARG A 362 -20.49 -33.95 -32.33
CA ARG A 362 -21.45 -33.02 -31.73
C ARG A 362 -22.08 -33.57 -30.45
N GLN A 363 -22.42 -34.86 -30.42
CA GLN A 363 -22.92 -35.51 -29.21
C GLN A 363 -21.84 -35.55 -28.11
N ALA A 364 -20.60 -35.89 -28.45
CA ALA A 364 -19.48 -35.89 -27.49
C ALA A 364 -19.21 -34.49 -26.92
N LEU A 365 -19.30 -33.44 -27.74
CA LEU A 365 -19.18 -32.05 -27.29
C LEU A 365 -20.33 -31.65 -26.36
N ALA A 366 -21.57 -32.05 -26.67
CA ALA A 366 -22.73 -31.80 -25.80
C ALA A 366 -22.58 -32.50 -24.44
N ASP A 367 -22.10 -33.75 -24.43
CA ASP A 367 -21.83 -34.49 -23.20
C ASP A 367 -20.67 -33.87 -22.40
N ALA A 368 -19.59 -33.44 -23.05
CA ALA A 368 -18.47 -32.75 -22.40
C ALA A 368 -18.90 -31.39 -21.81
N ALA A 369 -19.71 -30.62 -22.53
CA ALA A 369 -20.27 -29.36 -22.07
C ALA A 369 -21.20 -29.58 -20.86
N PHE A 370 -22.05 -30.61 -20.91
CA PHE A 370 -22.89 -31.01 -19.79
C PHE A 370 -22.05 -31.36 -18.55
N LEU A 371 -21.01 -32.18 -18.71
CA LEU A 371 -20.11 -32.57 -17.62
C LEU A 371 -19.37 -31.35 -17.04
N THR A 372 -18.87 -30.47 -17.89
CA THR A 372 -18.16 -29.25 -17.46
C THR A 372 -19.08 -28.31 -16.69
N ALA A 373 -20.31 -28.09 -17.18
CA ALA A 373 -21.31 -27.29 -16.48
C ALA A 373 -21.68 -27.92 -15.13
N SER A 374 -21.83 -29.24 -15.10
CA SER A 374 -22.11 -29.99 -13.88
C SER A 374 -20.98 -29.87 -12.85
N GLN A 375 -19.72 -29.96 -13.28
CA GLN A 375 -18.57 -29.84 -12.39
C GLN A 375 -18.43 -28.42 -11.85
N ARG A 376 -18.51 -27.39 -12.72
CA ARG A 376 -18.42 -25.99 -12.29
C ARG A 376 -19.50 -25.62 -11.29
N PHE A 377 -20.72 -26.10 -11.51
CA PHE A 377 -21.81 -25.88 -10.57
C PHE A 377 -21.57 -26.58 -9.23
N LEU A 378 -21.10 -27.84 -9.26
CA LEU A 378 -20.73 -28.57 -8.06
C LEU A 378 -19.62 -27.85 -7.28
N ASP A 379 -18.60 -27.33 -7.95
CA ASP A 379 -17.49 -26.59 -7.35
C ASP A 379 -17.98 -25.28 -6.68
N ASP A 380 -18.82 -24.49 -7.37
CA ASP A 380 -19.40 -23.27 -6.82
C ASP A 380 -20.28 -23.58 -5.59
N VAL A 381 -21.14 -24.59 -5.69
CA VAL A 381 -21.97 -25.05 -4.57
C VAL A 381 -21.13 -25.51 -3.39
N THR A 382 -20.05 -26.27 -3.64
CA THR A 382 -19.15 -26.76 -2.59
C THR A 382 -18.43 -25.61 -1.90
N SER A 383 -17.95 -24.63 -2.66
CA SER A 383 -17.35 -23.40 -2.15
C SER A 383 -18.34 -22.61 -1.29
N ARG A 384 -19.57 -22.44 -1.77
CA ARG A 384 -20.65 -21.77 -1.03
C ARG A 384 -21.02 -22.49 0.25
N SER A 385 -21.23 -23.82 0.21
CA SER A 385 -21.52 -24.62 1.41
C SER A 385 -20.37 -24.55 2.43
N THR A 386 -19.12 -24.56 1.96
CA THR A 386 -17.95 -24.37 2.83
C THR A 386 -17.97 -23.00 3.52
N LYS A 387 -18.19 -21.90 2.77
CA LYS A 387 -18.32 -20.55 3.33
C LYS A 387 -19.53 -20.44 4.28
N LEU A 388 -20.63 -21.10 3.94
CA LEU A 388 -21.86 -21.10 4.73
C LEU A 388 -21.64 -21.65 6.14
N TRP A 389 -20.68 -22.56 6.34
CA TRP A 389 -20.40 -23.13 7.66
C TRP A 389 -19.11 -22.60 8.30
N GLN A 390 -18.42 -21.65 7.68
CA GLN A 390 -17.32 -20.92 8.32
C GLN A 390 -17.80 -20.10 9.52
N VAL A 391 -16.97 -20.03 10.55
CA VAL A 391 -17.23 -19.25 11.78
C VAL A 391 -17.34 -17.77 11.41
N ALA A 392 -18.40 -17.11 11.89
CA ALA A 392 -18.59 -15.69 11.63
C ALA A 392 -17.51 -14.83 12.34
N PRO A 393 -17.08 -13.70 11.72
CA PRO A 393 -16.15 -12.76 12.33
C PRO A 393 -16.62 -12.32 13.72
N ARG A 394 -15.69 -12.00 14.63
CA ARG A 394 -16.01 -11.61 16.01
C ARG A 394 -15.60 -10.18 16.28
N SER A 395 -16.33 -9.50 17.16
CA SER A 395 -15.93 -8.21 17.71
C SER A 395 -14.62 -8.32 18.49
N THR A 396 -13.87 -7.24 18.51
CA THR A 396 -12.53 -7.25 19.12
C THR A 396 -12.60 -7.20 20.64
N VAL A 397 -13.59 -6.49 21.20
CA VAL A 397 -13.76 -6.29 22.64
C VAL A 397 -14.56 -7.43 23.26
N LEU A 398 -15.80 -7.64 22.81
CA LEU A 398 -16.70 -8.61 23.44
C LEU A 398 -16.53 -10.05 22.93
N LYS A 399 -15.72 -10.27 21.89
CA LYS A 399 -15.50 -11.58 21.24
C LYS A 399 -16.78 -12.27 20.78
N LEU A 400 -17.84 -11.50 20.53
CA LEU A 400 -19.12 -11.98 20.04
C LEU A 400 -19.14 -11.95 18.51
N SER A 401 -19.76 -12.95 17.88
CA SER A 401 -19.82 -13.04 16.42
C SER A 401 -20.75 -11.99 15.81
N LEU A 402 -20.35 -11.38 14.70
CA LEU A 402 -21.18 -10.55 13.83
C LEU A 402 -22.11 -11.45 12.99
N LEU A 403 -23.41 -11.24 13.07
CA LEU A 403 -24.41 -12.21 12.59
C LEU A 403 -25.19 -11.73 11.36
N ALA A 404 -25.15 -10.44 11.01
CA ALA A 404 -25.93 -9.90 9.89
C ALA A 404 -25.47 -10.48 8.54
N GLU A 405 -24.16 -10.50 8.29
CA GLU A 405 -23.61 -11.10 7.07
C GLU A 405 -23.92 -12.61 7.00
N LYS A 406 -23.89 -13.30 8.15
CA LYS A 406 -24.22 -14.72 8.22
C LYS A 406 -25.68 -14.99 7.88
N PHE A 407 -26.58 -14.11 8.32
CA PHE A 407 -27.99 -14.16 7.92
C PHE A 407 -28.15 -14.04 6.41
N ASP A 408 -27.50 -13.06 5.77
CA ASP A 408 -27.61 -12.84 4.32
C ASP A 408 -27.04 -14.04 3.53
N GLN A 409 -25.95 -14.65 4.00
CA GLN A 409 -25.41 -15.88 3.40
C GLN A 409 -26.40 -17.05 3.47
N MET A 410 -27.06 -17.23 4.63
CA MET A 410 -28.04 -18.30 4.86
C MET A 410 -29.33 -18.08 4.04
N ASP A 411 -29.83 -16.85 3.99
CA ASP A 411 -31.00 -16.49 3.19
C ASP A 411 -30.72 -16.68 1.68
N ALA A 412 -29.59 -16.17 1.19
CA ALA A 412 -29.17 -16.36 -0.20
C ALA A 412 -29.02 -17.85 -0.56
N TYR A 413 -28.59 -18.69 0.39
CA TYR A 413 -28.50 -20.13 0.16
C TYR A 413 -29.87 -20.78 -0.05
N LEU A 414 -30.90 -20.35 0.70
CA LEU A 414 -32.28 -20.85 0.54
C LEU A 414 -32.93 -20.43 -0.78
N GLN A 415 -32.49 -19.32 -1.40
CA GLN A 415 -32.98 -18.89 -2.71
C GLN A 415 -32.72 -19.92 -3.82
N PHE A 416 -31.77 -20.85 -3.64
CA PHE A 416 -31.49 -21.93 -4.58
C PHE A 416 -32.45 -23.12 -4.45
N GLU A 417 -33.27 -23.19 -3.42
CA GLU A 417 -34.15 -24.33 -3.17
C GLU A 417 -35.11 -24.64 -4.33
N PRO A 418 -35.80 -23.66 -4.93
CA PRO A 418 -36.66 -23.92 -6.09
C PRO A 418 -35.88 -24.45 -7.30
N ALA A 419 -34.67 -23.94 -7.52
CA ALA A 419 -33.81 -24.33 -8.63
C ALA A 419 -33.18 -25.72 -8.45
N CYS A 420 -33.17 -26.23 -7.21
CA CYS A 420 -32.66 -27.53 -6.82
C CYS A 420 -33.74 -28.58 -6.55
N ALA A 421 -34.99 -28.30 -6.94
CA ALA A 421 -36.03 -29.31 -7.00
C ALA A 421 -35.57 -30.51 -7.87
N PRO A 422 -35.90 -31.76 -7.50
CA PRO A 422 -35.52 -32.92 -8.30
C PRO A 422 -36.02 -32.77 -9.74
N PRO A 423 -35.20 -33.09 -10.76
CA PRO A 423 -35.66 -33.06 -12.14
C PRO A 423 -36.79 -34.06 -12.36
N GLN A 424 -37.65 -33.79 -13.34
CA GLN A 424 -38.69 -34.74 -13.75
C GLN A 424 -38.06 -36.06 -14.23
N ALA A 425 -38.76 -37.17 -14.02
CA ALA A 425 -38.28 -38.49 -14.40
C ALA A 425 -37.87 -38.53 -15.88
N GLY A 426 -36.65 -39.00 -16.15
CA GLY A 426 -36.08 -39.08 -17.50
C GLY A 426 -35.39 -37.81 -18.02
N GLN A 427 -35.39 -36.70 -17.27
CA GLN A 427 -34.63 -35.50 -17.63
C GLN A 427 -33.27 -35.45 -16.93
N ARG A 428 -32.22 -35.19 -17.71
CA ARG A 428 -30.86 -34.95 -17.21
C ARG A 428 -30.68 -33.46 -16.92
N SER A 429 -30.33 -33.09 -15.70
CA SER A 429 -30.01 -31.70 -15.32
C SER A 429 -28.54 -31.60 -14.93
N TRP A 430 -27.81 -30.66 -15.53
CA TRP A 430 -26.40 -30.41 -15.17
C TRP A 430 -26.26 -29.92 -13.72
N ARG A 431 -27.34 -29.41 -13.12
CA ARG A 431 -27.34 -28.93 -11.74
C ARG A 431 -27.40 -30.05 -10.71
N GLU A 432 -27.81 -31.25 -11.11
CA GLU A 432 -28.26 -32.28 -10.18
C GLU A 432 -27.15 -32.70 -9.20
N ALA A 433 -25.90 -32.82 -9.67
CA ALA A 433 -24.76 -33.15 -8.81
C ALA A 433 -24.57 -32.14 -7.66
N GLY A 434 -24.64 -30.84 -7.95
CA GLY A 434 -24.55 -29.80 -6.91
C GLY A 434 -25.81 -29.72 -6.04
N CYS A 435 -26.99 -29.86 -6.64
CA CYS A 435 -28.25 -29.77 -5.91
C CYS A 435 -28.46 -30.91 -4.91
N VAL A 436 -27.90 -32.11 -5.16
CA VAL A 436 -27.86 -33.19 -4.15
C VAL A 436 -27.18 -32.74 -2.86
N ALA A 437 -26.07 -32.00 -2.96
CA ALA A 437 -25.38 -31.47 -1.79
C ALA A 437 -26.23 -30.39 -1.09
N MET A 438 -26.79 -29.44 -1.83
CA MET A 438 -27.59 -28.34 -1.25
C MET A 438 -28.86 -28.81 -0.54
N ARG A 439 -29.55 -29.80 -1.12
CA ARG A 439 -30.78 -30.36 -0.53
C ARG A 439 -30.58 -30.92 0.88
N ARG A 440 -29.36 -31.39 1.21
CA ARG A 440 -29.01 -31.87 2.56
C ARG A 440 -28.83 -30.75 3.57
N ASP A 441 -28.54 -29.54 3.10
CA ASP A 441 -28.24 -28.37 3.93
C ASP A 441 -29.45 -27.46 4.13
N PHE A 442 -30.42 -27.42 3.20
CA PHE A 442 -31.60 -26.53 3.31
C PHE A 442 -32.36 -26.66 4.63
N SER A 443 -32.56 -27.88 5.14
CA SER A 443 -33.21 -28.07 6.45
C SER A 443 -32.38 -27.53 7.61
N ARG A 444 -31.05 -27.68 7.55
CA ARG A 444 -30.12 -27.15 8.57
C ARG A 444 -30.09 -25.63 8.55
N VAL A 445 -30.09 -25.03 7.36
CA VAL A 445 -30.12 -23.58 7.18
C VAL A 445 -31.43 -23.00 7.73
N ARG A 446 -32.58 -23.62 7.41
CA ARG A 446 -33.87 -23.22 8.01
C ARG A 446 -33.87 -23.36 9.52
N SER A 447 -33.33 -24.47 10.05
CA SER A 447 -33.20 -24.66 11.49
C SER A 447 -32.32 -23.57 12.12
N TRP A 448 -31.20 -23.23 11.50
CA TRP A 448 -30.30 -22.19 11.98
C TRP A 448 -31.01 -20.82 12.02
N MET A 449 -31.72 -20.45 10.95
CA MET A 449 -32.46 -19.19 10.89
C MET A 449 -33.61 -19.12 11.90
N THR A 450 -34.35 -20.22 12.10
CA THR A 450 -35.56 -20.23 12.93
C THR A 450 -35.29 -20.49 14.42
N SER A 451 -34.16 -21.12 14.77
CA SER A 451 -33.87 -21.51 16.15
C SER A 451 -32.52 -20.99 16.65
N THR A 452 -31.42 -21.31 15.95
CA THR A 452 -30.06 -21.00 16.40
C THR A 452 -29.81 -19.50 16.45
N LEU A 453 -30.12 -18.76 15.38
CA LEU A 453 -29.89 -17.33 15.30
C LEU A 453 -30.69 -16.55 16.37
N PRO A 454 -32.01 -16.74 16.53
CA PRO A 454 -32.75 -16.12 17.62
C PRO A 454 -32.18 -16.45 19.00
N GLY A 455 -31.76 -17.69 19.23
CA GLY A 455 -31.11 -18.10 20.48
C GLY A 455 -29.82 -17.34 20.74
N THR A 456 -28.92 -17.29 19.75
CA THR A 456 -27.64 -16.60 19.83
C THR A 456 -27.81 -15.10 20.06
N LEU A 457 -28.75 -14.45 19.37
CA LEU A 457 -29.03 -13.02 19.56
C LEU A 457 -29.46 -12.72 21.00
N ARG A 458 -30.33 -13.54 21.61
CA ARG A 458 -30.74 -13.37 23.02
C ARG A 458 -29.56 -13.51 23.98
N ILE A 459 -28.71 -14.50 23.76
CA ILE A 459 -27.52 -14.75 24.59
C ILE A 459 -26.55 -13.56 24.46
N ASN A 460 -26.27 -13.12 23.23
CA ASN A 460 -25.36 -12.00 22.98
C ASN A 460 -25.86 -10.69 23.59
N VAL A 461 -27.16 -10.40 23.50
CA VAL A 461 -27.77 -9.21 24.15
C VAL A 461 -27.61 -9.28 25.67
N ALA A 462 -27.82 -10.45 26.29
CA ALA A 462 -27.59 -10.62 27.71
C ALA A 462 -26.11 -10.39 28.10
N MET A 463 -25.16 -10.87 27.29
CA MET A 463 -23.73 -10.66 27.49
C MET A 463 -23.33 -9.18 27.32
N MET A 464 -23.85 -8.50 26.29
CA MET A 464 -23.62 -7.07 26.08
C MET A 464 -24.16 -6.23 27.24
N ARG A 465 -25.33 -6.60 27.78
CA ARG A 465 -25.94 -5.96 28.95
C ARG A 465 -25.07 -6.13 30.21
N GLN A 466 -24.47 -7.30 30.39
CA GLN A 466 -23.55 -7.57 31.52
C GLN A 466 -22.24 -6.79 31.39
N ALA A 467 -21.73 -6.60 30.16
CA ALA A 467 -20.50 -5.86 29.91
C ALA A 467 -20.64 -4.34 30.10
N GLY A 468 -21.85 -3.79 29.92
CA GLY A 468 -22.14 -2.38 30.17
C GLY A 468 -21.55 -1.38 29.17
N THR A 469 -20.87 -1.85 28.12
CA THR A 469 -20.21 -1.03 27.10
C THR A 469 -21.12 -0.58 25.95
N VAL A 470 -22.34 -1.11 25.89
CA VAL A 470 -23.30 -0.85 24.80
C VAL A 470 -24.51 -0.07 25.33
N PRO A 471 -24.99 0.98 24.62
CA PRO A 471 -26.20 1.71 24.99
C PRO A 471 -27.43 0.81 25.14
N ALA A 472 -28.15 0.94 26.26
CA ALA A 472 -29.34 0.15 26.56
C ALA A 472 -30.46 0.26 25.51
N ALA A 473 -30.54 1.42 24.83
CA ALA A 473 -31.50 1.64 23.75
C ALA A 473 -31.29 0.68 22.56
N LEU A 474 -30.03 0.43 22.17
CA LEU A 474 -29.72 -0.50 21.08
C LEU A 474 -30.07 -1.94 21.46
N LEU A 475 -29.78 -2.34 22.70
CA LEU A 475 -30.12 -3.68 23.20
C LEU A 475 -31.63 -3.91 23.23
N THR A 476 -32.39 -2.90 23.64
CA THR A 476 -33.87 -2.94 23.65
C THR A 476 -34.44 -3.04 22.23
N ASP A 477 -33.82 -2.34 21.26
CA ASP A 477 -34.23 -2.42 19.86
C ASP A 477 -33.96 -3.82 19.28
N VAL A 478 -32.81 -4.45 19.56
CA VAL A 478 -32.56 -5.84 19.16
C VAL A 478 -33.65 -6.78 19.70
N GLU A 479 -34.02 -6.66 20.98
CA GLU A 479 -35.06 -7.49 21.61
C GLU A 479 -36.45 -7.25 20.99
N ALA A 480 -36.81 -6.01 20.70
CA ALA A 480 -38.07 -5.65 20.05
C ALA A 480 -38.16 -6.20 18.61
N LYS A 481 -37.06 -6.08 17.84
CA LYS A 481 -36.96 -6.66 16.49
C LYS A 481 -37.03 -8.18 16.52
N LEU A 482 -36.41 -8.80 17.51
CA LEU A 482 -36.46 -10.25 17.68
C LEU A 482 -37.87 -10.73 18.05
N ALA A 483 -38.56 -10.03 18.95
CA ALA A 483 -39.93 -10.35 19.36
C ALA A 483 -40.95 -10.25 18.21
N THR A 484 -40.71 -9.33 17.27
CA THR A 484 -41.54 -9.15 16.07
C THR A 484 -41.12 -10.04 14.89
N GLY A 485 -40.14 -10.92 15.07
CA GLY A 485 -39.66 -11.85 14.03
C GLY A 485 -38.81 -11.20 12.93
N GLN A 486 -38.38 -9.94 13.09
CA GLN A 486 -37.54 -9.21 12.14
C GLN A 486 -36.05 -9.59 12.29
N LEU A 487 -35.73 -10.86 11.98
CA LEU A 487 -34.41 -11.46 12.28
C LEU A 487 -33.22 -10.75 11.61
N LYS A 488 -33.37 -10.34 10.34
CA LYS A 488 -32.32 -9.58 9.63
C LYS A 488 -32.03 -8.26 10.32
N THR A 489 -33.07 -7.49 10.60
CA THR A 489 -32.96 -6.19 11.25
C THR A 489 -32.40 -6.33 12.67
N ALA A 490 -32.84 -7.35 13.40
CA ALA A 490 -32.29 -7.66 14.73
C ALA A 490 -30.78 -7.96 14.67
N ALA A 491 -30.32 -8.74 13.68
CA ALA A 491 -28.91 -9.03 13.48
C ALA A 491 -28.10 -7.78 13.07
N MET A 492 -28.67 -6.89 12.25
CA MET A 492 -28.02 -5.63 11.86
C MET A 492 -27.84 -4.69 13.05
N VAL A 493 -28.88 -4.51 13.88
CA VAL A 493 -28.79 -3.67 15.08
C VAL A 493 -27.85 -4.29 16.11
N HIS A 494 -27.84 -5.61 16.24
CA HIS A 494 -26.86 -6.34 17.04
C HIS A 494 -25.42 -6.09 16.59
N ASP A 495 -25.14 -6.15 15.29
CA ASP A 495 -23.79 -5.92 14.76
C ASP A 495 -23.37 -4.45 14.91
N ALA A 496 -24.30 -3.50 14.78
CA ALA A 496 -24.05 -2.10 15.09
C ALA A 496 -23.71 -1.91 16.58
N ALA A 497 -24.44 -2.56 17.48
CA ALA A 497 -24.14 -2.56 18.91
C ALA A 497 -22.74 -3.11 19.23
N LEU A 498 -22.31 -4.17 18.54
CA LEU A 498 -20.95 -4.70 18.67
C LEU A 498 -19.88 -3.73 18.16
N ARG A 499 -20.13 -3.02 17.05
CA ARG A 499 -19.19 -2.00 16.54
C ARG A 499 -19.03 -0.85 17.52
N VAL A 500 -20.13 -0.37 18.12
CA VAL A 500 -20.08 0.65 19.17
C VAL A 500 -19.21 0.19 20.34
N SER A 501 -19.30 -1.09 20.73
CA SER A 501 -18.44 -1.66 21.77
C SER A 501 -16.95 -1.72 21.39
N ASP A 502 -16.65 -1.80 20.10
CA ASP A 502 -15.29 -1.77 19.55
C ASP A 502 -14.74 -0.34 19.34
N GLY A 503 -15.54 0.70 19.63
CA GLY A 503 -15.16 2.11 19.45
C GLY A 503 -15.34 2.64 18.02
N LEU A 504 -16.18 1.96 17.22
CA LEU A 504 -16.55 2.29 15.84
C LEU A 504 -18.05 2.62 15.76
#